data_AF-A0A917M8R4-F1
#
_entry.id   AF-A0A917M8R4-F1
#
_cell.length_a   1.000
_cell.length_b   1.000
_cell.length_c   1.000
_cell.angle_alpha   90.00
_cell.angle_beta   90.00
_cell.angle_gamma   90.00
#
_symmetry.space_group_name_H-M   'P 1'
#
loop_
_entity.id
_entity.type
_entity.pdbx_description
1 polymer ?
#
loop_
_entity_poly.entity_id
_entity_poly.type
_entity_poly.pdbx_seq_one_letter_code
_entity_poly.pdbx_strand_id
1 'polypeptide(L)'
;MDIQRLDHLITEGKIKEAMRIIQYVSKTKDASYLNILIKHLRLTENKILRNDIALTLADIGNYAAVEPIIEVLNHPKTKGSRGTLLYALESLDYISHIETITSFIGVDSLEASMQSLLLLENVIDRLSDNEKERCRKMIELNLKNNNNEMIEEAIALLK
;
A
#
# COMPACT_ATOMS: atom_id res chain seq x y z
N MET A 1 -18.90 -12.20 -15.62
CA MET A 1 -17.51 -12.69 -15.59
C MET A 1 -17.36 -13.51 -14.31
N ASP A 2 -16.63 -14.62 -14.32
CA ASP A 2 -16.68 -15.58 -13.21
C ASP A 2 -15.49 -15.39 -12.25
N ILE A 3 -15.76 -15.21 -10.96
CA ILE A 3 -14.76 -15.13 -9.88
C ILE A 3 -13.92 -16.41 -9.85
N GLN A 4 -14.53 -17.58 -10.07
CA GLN A 4 -13.83 -18.86 -10.10
C GLN A 4 -12.82 -18.92 -11.25
N ARG A 5 -13.17 -18.31 -12.39
CA ARG A 5 -12.26 -18.19 -13.52
C ARG A 5 -11.02 -17.35 -13.18
N LEU A 6 -11.18 -16.26 -12.42
CA LEU A 6 -10.03 -15.46 -11.99
C LEU A 6 -9.09 -16.28 -11.10
N ASP A 7 -9.64 -16.98 -10.11
CA ASP A 7 -8.87 -17.82 -9.20
C ASP A 7 -8.05 -18.86 -9.96
N HIS A 8 -8.73 -19.59 -10.85
CA HIS A 8 -8.11 -20.62 -11.68
C HIS A 8 -6.97 -20.06 -12.56
N LEU A 9 -7.18 -18.94 -13.25
CA LEU A 9 -6.14 -18.33 -14.10
C LEU A 9 -4.90 -17.91 -13.31
N ILE A 10 -5.08 -17.36 -12.10
CA ILE A 10 -3.95 -16.97 -11.26
C ILE A 10 -3.20 -18.22 -10.77
N THR A 11 -3.91 -19.24 -10.29
CA THR A 11 -3.29 -20.49 -9.81
C THR A 11 -2.56 -21.25 -10.91
N GLU A 12 -3.03 -21.20 -12.15
CA GLU A 12 -2.35 -21.80 -13.30
C GLU A 12 -1.21 -20.93 -13.87
N GLY A 13 -0.92 -19.76 -13.29
CA GLY A 13 0.12 -18.85 -13.77
C GLY A 13 -0.22 -18.16 -15.10
N LYS A 14 -1.50 -18.18 -15.51
CA LYS A 14 -2.02 -17.48 -16.70
C LYS A 14 -2.22 -15.99 -16.41
N ILE A 15 -1.12 -15.32 -16.06
CA ILE A 15 -1.13 -13.96 -15.50
C ILE A 15 -1.70 -12.94 -16.49
N LYS A 16 -1.38 -13.06 -17.79
CA LYS A 16 -1.88 -12.12 -18.81
C LYS A 16 -3.40 -12.16 -18.92
N GLU A 17 -3.99 -13.36 -18.86
CA GLU A 17 -5.43 -13.56 -18.90
C GLU A 17 -6.09 -13.08 -17.60
N ALA A 18 -5.47 -13.35 -16.45
CA ALA A 18 -5.93 -12.84 -15.16
C ALA A 18 -5.94 -11.31 -15.12
N MET A 19 -4.89 -10.65 -15.64
CA MET A 19 -4.81 -9.18 -15.71
C MET A 19 -5.95 -8.56 -16.53
N ARG A 20 -6.44 -9.23 -17.58
CA ARG A 20 -7.60 -8.74 -18.35
C ARG A 20 -8.88 -8.70 -17.50
N ILE A 21 -9.08 -9.71 -16.66
CA ILE A 21 -10.19 -9.76 -15.71
C ILE A 21 -10.02 -8.66 -14.66
N ILE A 22 -8.83 -8.54 -14.07
CA ILE A 22 -8.53 -7.52 -13.05
C ILE A 22 -8.75 -6.10 -13.60
N GLN A 23 -8.30 -5.81 -14.83
CA GLN A 23 -8.55 -4.52 -15.49
C GLN A 23 -10.03 -4.24 -15.72
N TYR A 24 -10.83 -5.25 -16.06
CA TYR A 24 -12.28 -5.10 -16.13
C TYR A 24 -12.87 -4.79 -14.75
N VAL A 25 -12.43 -5.49 -13.71
CA VAL A 25 -12.89 -5.27 -12.33
C VAL A 25 -12.55 -3.86 -11.87
N SER A 26 -11.33 -3.37 -12.11
CA SER A 26 -10.92 -1.99 -11.81
C SER A 26 -11.84 -0.96 -12.49
N LYS A 27 -12.10 -1.11 -13.80
CA LYS A 27 -13.00 -0.21 -14.55
C LYS A 27 -14.44 -0.21 -14.06
N THR A 28 -14.94 -1.37 -13.63
CA THR A 28 -16.33 -1.56 -13.19
C THR A 28 -16.52 -1.40 -11.69
N LYS A 29 -15.42 -1.36 -10.93
CA LYS A 29 -15.39 -1.33 -9.46
C LYS A 29 -16.23 -2.44 -8.83
N ASP A 30 -16.21 -3.62 -9.45
CA ASP A 30 -17.05 -4.75 -9.04
C ASP A 30 -16.57 -5.35 -7.70
N ALA A 31 -17.22 -4.92 -6.61
CA ALA A 31 -16.92 -5.34 -5.25
C ALA A 31 -17.13 -6.85 -5.01
N SER A 32 -17.81 -7.57 -5.90
CA SER A 32 -17.94 -9.04 -5.78
C SER A 32 -16.60 -9.77 -5.85
N TYR A 33 -15.59 -9.12 -6.45
CA TYR A 33 -14.22 -9.62 -6.55
C TYR A 33 -13.34 -9.31 -5.33
N LEU A 34 -13.82 -8.53 -4.36
CA LEU A 34 -13.01 -8.05 -3.23
C LEU A 34 -12.26 -9.18 -2.51
N ASN A 35 -12.98 -10.23 -2.11
CA ASN A 35 -12.41 -11.33 -1.33
C ASN A 35 -11.37 -12.13 -2.13
N ILE A 36 -11.62 -12.36 -3.43
CA ILE A 36 -10.69 -13.11 -4.26
C ILE A 36 -9.43 -12.31 -4.56
N LEU A 37 -9.56 -10.99 -4.73
CA LEU A 37 -8.43 -10.09 -4.92
C LEU A 37 -7.58 -10.00 -3.65
N ILE A 38 -8.20 -9.86 -2.46
CA ILE A 38 -7.48 -9.89 -1.18
C ILE A 38 -6.71 -11.20 -0.99
N LYS A 39 -7.34 -12.35 -1.29
CA LYS A 39 -6.67 -13.66 -1.25
C LYS A 39 -5.41 -13.65 -2.11
N HIS A 40 -5.50 -13.19 -3.36
CA HIS A 40 -4.36 -13.22 -4.28
C HIS A 40 -3.32 -12.14 -4.01
N LEU A 41 -3.70 -10.98 -3.48
CA LEU A 41 -2.76 -9.96 -3.00
C LEU A 41 -1.79 -10.56 -1.98
N ARG A 42 -2.34 -11.32 -1.02
CA ARG A 42 -1.58 -11.99 0.04
C ARG A 42 -0.70 -13.12 -0.48
N LEU A 43 -1.17 -13.90 -1.45
CA LEU A 43 -0.49 -15.12 -1.88
C LEU A 43 0.51 -14.94 -3.03
N THR A 44 0.32 -13.94 -3.89
CA THR A 44 1.15 -13.83 -5.10
C THR A 44 2.59 -13.40 -4.78
N GLU A 45 3.55 -14.05 -5.46
CA GLU A 45 4.95 -13.63 -5.53
C GLU A 45 5.24 -12.76 -6.76
N ASN A 46 4.30 -12.68 -7.70
CA ASN A 46 4.45 -11.87 -8.90
C ASN A 46 4.18 -10.38 -8.57
N LYS A 47 5.24 -9.56 -8.61
CA LYS A 47 5.18 -8.11 -8.34
C LYS A 47 4.16 -7.39 -9.23
N ILE A 48 4.09 -7.72 -10.52
CA ILE A 48 3.18 -7.06 -11.47
C ILE A 48 1.73 -7.37 -11.09
N LEU A 49 1.41 -8.65 -10.86
CA LEU A 49 0.08 -9.06 -10.44
C LEU A 49 -0.31 -8.43 -9.09
N ARG A 50 0.60 -8.41 -8.12
CA ARG A 50 0.37 -7.79 -6.81
C ARG A 50 -0.01 -6.32 -6.93
N ASN A 51 0.73 -5.58 -7.74
CA ASN A 51 0.51 -4.16 -7.97
C ASN A 51 -0.86 -3.90 -8.62
N ASP A 52 -1.21 -4.64 -9.68
CA ASP A 52 -2.51 -4.52 -10.34
C ASP A 52 -3.68 -4.84 -9.38
N ILE A 53 -3.51 -5.87 -8.54
CA ILE A 53 -4.51 -6.23 -7.53
C ILE A 53 -4.68 -5.09 -6.51
N ALA A 54 -3.59 -4.52 -6.00
CA ALA A 54 -3.64 -3.43 -5.03
C ALA A 54 -4.34 -2.19 -5.59
N LEU A 55 -4.01 -1.79 -6.82
CA LEU A 55 -4.67 -0.69 -7.51
C LEU A 55 -6.16 -0.98 -7.75
N THR A 56 -6.50 -2.21 -8.12
CA THR A 56 -7.91 -2.59 -8.31
C THR A 56 -8.70 -2.56 -7.00
N LEU A 57 -8.08 -2.98 -5.89
CA LEU A 57 -8.69 -2.89 -4.56
C LEU A 57 -8.94 -1.43 -4.14
N ALA A 58 -7.99 -0.54 -4.46
CA ALA A 58 -8.13 0.91 -4.28
C ALA A 58 -9.28 1.47 -5.14
N ASP A 59 -9.37 1.09 -6.42
CA ASP A 59 -10.44 1.49 -7.33
C ASP A 59 -11.84 1.05 -6.84
N ILE A 60 -11.93 -0.16 -6.26
CA ILE A 60 -13.15 -0.67 -5.60
C ILE A 60 -13.51 0.19 -4.39
N GLY A 61 -12.53 0.75 -3.66
CA GLY A 61 -12.75 1.70 -2.58
C GLY A 61 -13.33 1.10 -1.30
N ASN A 62 -13.19 -0.22 -1.10
CA ASN A 62 -13.68 -0.88 0.10
C ASN A 62 -12.61 -0.92 1.20
N TYR A 63 -12.91 -0.36 2.37
CA TYR A 63 -11.97 -0.28 3.51
C TYR A 63 -11.46 -1.63 4.01
N ALA A 64 -12.16 -2.73 3.73
CA ALA A 64 -11.66 -4.08 4.04
C ALA A 64 -10.37 -4.45 3.28
N ALA A 65 -9.97 -3.66 2.26
CA ALA A 65 -8.70 -3.81 1.56
C ALA A 65 -7.50 -3.19 2.30
N VAL A 66 -7.71 -2.28 3.25
CA VAL A 66 -6.64 -1.54 3.94
C VAL A 66 -5.72 -2.51 4.70
N GLU A 67 -6.29 -3.32 5.60
CA GLU A 67 -5.50 -4.26 6.42
C GLU A 67 -4.70 -5.24 5.54
N PRO A 68 -5.29 -5.93 4.53
CA PRO A 68 -4.51 -6.76 3.60
C PRO A 68 -3.39 -6.04 2.86
N ILE A 69 -3.57 -4.77 2.47
CA ILE A 69 -2.52 -3.98 1.81
C ILE A 69 -1.39 -3.69 2.81
N ILE A 70 -1.72 -3.30 4.04
CA ILE A 70 -0.74 -3.06 5.12
C ILE A 70 0.02 -4.32 5.49
N GLU A 71 -0.65 -5.48 5.61
CA GLU A 71 0.00 -6.77 5.85
C GLU A 71 1.05 -7.08 4.77
N VAL A 72 0.67 -6.93 3.50
CA VAL A 72 1.56 -7.24 2.37
C VAL A 72 2.67 -6.19 2.23
N LEU A 73 2.39 -4.93 2.56
CA LEU A 73 3.37 -3.86 2.63
C LEU A 73 4.50 -4.20 3.63
N ASN A 74 4.16 -4.76 4.79
CA ASN A 74 5.16 -5.17 5.80
C ASN A 74 5.91 -6.46 5.46
N HIS A 75 5.41 -7.27 4.51
CA HIS A 75 6.03 -8.55 4.18
C HIS A 75 7.38 -8.37 3.46
N PRO A 76 8.42 -9.20 3.74
CA PRO A 76 9.73 -9.10 3.08
C PRO A 76 9.68 -9.18 1.55
N LYS A 77 8.69 -9.88 0.99
CA LYS A 77 8.50 -10.05 -0.47
C LYS A 77 8.25 -8.74 -1.22
N THR A 78 7.93 -7.66 -0.51
CA THR A 78 7.66 -6.36 -1.13
C THR A 78 8.82 -5.39 -1.01
N LYS A 79 9.92 -5.75 -0.34
CA LYS A 79 11.13 -4.92 -0.24
C LYS A 79 11.59 -4.43 -1.62
N GLY A 80 11.78 -3.11 -1.79
CA GLY A 80 12.12 -2.49 -3.09
C GLY A 80 10.96 -2.42 -4.09
N SER A 81 9.72 -2.70 -3.67
CA SER A 81 8.52 -2.67 -4.52
C SER A 81 7.25 -2.23 -3.76
N ARG A 82 7.42 -1.42 -2.72
CA ARG A 82 6.34 -0.95 -1.85
C ARG A 82 5.57 0.26 -2.38
N GLY A 83 6.17 1.03 -3.30
CA GLY A 83 5.60 2.27 -3.84
C GLY A 83 4.14 2.15 -4.30
N THR A 84 3.83 1.14 -5.13
CA THR A 84 2.45 0.94 -5.61
C THR A 84 1.46 0.53 -4.51
N LEU A 85 1.91 -0.21 -3.49
CA LEU A 85 1.06 -0.56 -2.35
C LEU A 85 0.73 0.67 -1.51
N LEU A 86 1.72 1.54 -1.29
CA LEU A 86 1.53 2.82 -0.62
C LEU A 86 0.58 3.72 -1.43
N TYR A 87 0.82 3.85 -2.74
CA TYR A 87 -0.05 4.62 -3.63
C TYR A 87 -1.51 4.14 -3.58
N ALA A 88 -1.74 2.82 -3.58
CA ALA A 88 -3.09 2.26 -3.47
C ALA A 88 -3.83 2.68 -2.18
N LEU A 89 -3.10 2.95 -1.09
CA LEU A 89 -3.70 3.42 0.17
C LEU A 89 -4.24 4.85 0.08
N GLU A 90 -3.74 5.71 -0.82
CA GLU A 90 -4.11 7.13 -0.90
C GLU A 90 -5.63 7.35 -1.01
N SER A 91 -6.34 6.44 -1.68
CA SER A 91 -7.79 6.50 -1.88
C SER A 91 -8.61 5.77 -0.81
N LEU A 92 -7.97 5.25 0.24
CA LEU A 92 -8.58 4.47 1.31
C LEU A 92 -8.44 5.18 2.67
N ASP A 93 -9.16 4.72 3.69
CA ASP A 93 -9.00 5.24 5.05
C ASP A 93 -7.91 4.47 5.79
N TYR A 94 -6.68 4.97 5.70
CA TYR A 94 -5.47 4.35 6.25
C TYR A 94 -4.96 5.02 7.54
N ILE A 95 -5.69 6.00 8.08
CA ILE A 95 -5.18 6.86 9.17
C ILE A 95 -4.75 6.05 10.40
N SER A 96 -5.45 4.95 10.71
CA SER A 96 -5.10 4.04 11.80
C SER A 96 -3.76 3.33 11.64
N HIS A 97 -3.18 3.33 10.43
CA HIS A 97 -1.91 2.70 10.09
C HIS A 97 -0.80 3.72 9.78
N ILE A 98 -1.02 5.00 10.08
CA ILE A 98 -0.07 6.05 9.70
C ILE A 98 1.31 5.86 10.34
N GLU A 99 1.37 5.37 11.58
CA GLU A 99 2.63 5.03 12.25
C GLU A 99 3.42 3.98 11.46
N THR A 100 2.75 2.95 10.94
CA THR A 100 3.37 1.94 10.07
C THR A 100 3.84 2.52 8.75
N ILE A 101 3.02 3.35 8.10
CA ILE A 101 3.34 3.97 6.81
C ILE A 101 4.57 4.87 6.93
N THR A 102 4.63 5.72 7.97
CA THR A 102 5.76 6.64 8.19
C THR A 102 7.10 5.92 8.42
N SER A 103 7.08 4.66 8.88
CA SER A 103 8.30 3.87 9.06
C SER A 103 9.07 3.60 7.75
N PHE A 104 8.41 3.73 6.59
CA PHE A 104 9.03 3.55 5.28
C PHE A 104 9.75 4.80 4.74
N ILE A 105 9.58 5.96 5.39
CA ILE A 105 10.27 7.21 5.01
C ILE A 105 11.77 7.04 5.27
N GLY A 106 12.56 7.17 4.22
CA GLY A 106 14.02 7.13 4.26
C GLY A 106 14.68 5.75 4.33
N VAL A 107 13.91 4.65 4.30
CA VAL A 107 14.43 3.27 4.46
C VAL A 107 14.33 2.40 3.21
N ASP A 108 13.28 2.60 2.40
CA ASP A 108 13.01 1.78 1.22
C ASP A 108 13.45 2.50 -0.07
N SER A 109 12.84 2.18 -1.21
CA SER A 109 13.06 2.92 -2.45
C SER A 109 12.65 4.38 -2.33
N LEU A 110 13.25 5.25 -3.15
CA LEU A 110 12.86 6.66 -3.26
C LEU A 110 11.34 6.80 -3.48
N GLU A 111 10.77 5.98 -4.36
CA GLU A 111 9.33 5.92 -4.62
C GLU A 111 8.53 5.61 -3.34
N ALA A 112 8.89 4.58 -2.59
CA ALA A 112 8.19 4.21 -1.36
C ALA A 112 8.34 5.29 -0.27
N SER A 113 9.52 5.90 -0.16
CA SER A 113 9.75 7.01 0.76
C SER A 113 8.85 8.21 0.42
N MET A 114 8.77 8.58 -0.87
CA MET A 114 7.93 9.70 -1.34
C MET A 114 6.45 9.44 -1.12
N GLN A 115 5.98 8.24 -1.48
CA GLN A 115 4.59 7.89 -1.27
C GLN A 115 4.22 7.86 0.23
N SER A 116 5.13 7.39 1.09
CA SER A 116 4.88 7.39 2.54
C SER A 116 4.80 8.81 3.12
N LEU A 117 5.63 9.73 2.63
CA LEU A 117 5.59 11.14 3.01
C LEU A 117 4.28 11.80 2.56
N LEU A 118 3.88 11.61 1.30
CA LEU A 118 2.61 12.14 0.78
C LEU A 118 1.40 11.64 1.58
N LEU A 119 1.39 10.35 1.95
CA LEU A 119 0.32 9.80 2.79
C LEU A 119 0.27 10.45 4.18
N LEU A 120 1.43 10.82 4.75
CA LEU A 120 1.51 11.58 6.00
C LEU A 120 0.98 13.00 5.86
N GLU A 121 1.42 13.72 4.83
CA GLU A 121 0.94 15.07 4.52
C GLU A 121 -0.58 15.11 4.39
N ASN A 122 -1.18 14.12 3.73
CA ASN A 122 -2.62 14.05 3.51
C ASN A 122 -3.46 13.89 4.79
N VAL A 123 -2.87 13.41 5.89
CA VAL A 123 -3.60 13.15 7.14
C VAL A 123 -3.08 13.95 8.33
N ILE A 124 -2.02 14.74 8.16
CA ILE A 124 -1.31 15.41 9.28
C ILE A 124 -2.23 16.27 10.16
N ASP A 125 -3.17 16.99 9.54
CA ASP A 125 -4.13 17.86 10.23
C ASP A 125 -5.20 17.09 11.02
N ARG A 126 -5.35 15.79 10.75
CA ARG A 126 -6.28 14.89 11.45
C ARG A 126 -5.61 14.14 12.59
N LEU A 127 -4.28 14.19 12.70
CA LEU A 127 -3.52 13.51 13.75
C LEU A 127 -3.52 14.32 15.05
N SER A 128 -3.71 13.63 16.16
CA SER A 128 -3.43 14.16 17.50
C SER A 128 -1.93 14.34 17.73
N ASP A 129 -1.57 15.18 18.70
CA ASP A 129 -0.17 15.40 19.08
C ASP A 129 0.56 14.10 19.45
N ASN A 130 -0.15 13.16 20.09
CA ASN A 130 0.40 11.86 20.43
C ASN A 130 0.64 10.98 19.20
N GLU A 131 -0.24 11.01 18.19
CA GLU A 131 -0.02 10.29 16.92
C GLU A 131 1.15 10.91 16.15
N LYS A 132 1.22 12.25 16.08
CA LYS A 132 2.37 12.95 15.47
C LYS A 132 3.68 12.59 16.15
N GLU A 133 3.70 12.53 17.47
CA GLU A 133 4.89 12.13 18.23
C GLU A 133 5.31 10.69 17.97
N ARG A 134 4.37 9.76 17.78
CA ARG A 134 4.68 8.38 17.42
C ARG A 134 5.24 8.27 16.00
N CYS A 135 4.63 8.94 15.03
CA CYS A 135 5.17 9.06 13.66
C CYS A 135 6.60 9.63 13.68
N ARG A 136 6.83 10.71 14.44
CA ARG A 136 8.15 11.33 14.59
C ARG A 136 9.18 10.33 15.10
N LYS A 137 8.86 9.59 16.16
CA LYS A 137 9.75 8.54 16.71
C LYS A 137 10.08 7.47 15.67
N MET A 138 9.11 7.03 14.88
CA MET A 138 9.34 6.05 13.81
C MET A 138 10.31 6.57 12.76
N ILE A 139 10.18 7.82 12.37
CA ILE A 139 11.04 8.48 11.38
C ILE A 139 12.45 8.74 11.93
N GLU A 140 12.57 9.16 13.20
CA GLU A 140 13.86 9.42 13.86
C GLU A 140 14.70 8.14 14.04
N LEU A 141 14.06 6.98 14.17
CA LEU A 141 14.77 5.69 14.14
C LEU A 141 15.52 5.49 12.81
N ASN A 142 15.02 6.09 11.72
CA ASN A 142 15.62 5.98 10.39
C ASN A 142 16.76 6.99 10.18
N LEU A 143 16.70 8.19 10.78
CA LEU A 143 17.80 9.20 10.74
C LEU A 143 19.13 8.62 11.22
N LYS A 144 19.09 7.83 12.30
CA LYS A 144 20.30 7.22 12.88
C LYS A 144 21.05 6.35 11.88
N ASN A 145 20.39 5.92 10.81
CA ASN A 145 20.94 5.03 9.80
C ASN A 145 21.30 5.76 8.49
N ASN A 146 20.79 6.97 8.23
CA ASN A 146 21.03 7.75 7.01
C ASN A 146 20.68 9.25 7.18
N ASN A 147 21.54 10.16 6.70
CA ASN A 147 21.17 11.57 6.50
C ASN A 147 20.42 11.70 5.17
N ASN A 148 19.10 11.90 5.23
CA ASN A 148 18.23 12.01 4.07
C ASN A 148 17.31 13.23 4.22
N GLU A 149 17.34 14.13 3.24
CA GLU A 149 16.52 15.35 3.17
C GLU A 149 15.03 15.08 3.40
N MET A 150 14.50 13.98 2.87
CA MET A 150 13.09 13.58 3.07
C MET A 150 12.75 13.31 4.53
N ILE A 151 13.72 12.81 5.30
CA ILE A 151 13.50 12.55 6.72
C ILE A 151 13.40 13.89 7.48
N GLU A 152 14.26 14.85 7.15
CA GLU A 152 14.23 16.18 7.74
C GLU A 152 12.90 16.90 7.44
N GLU A 153 12.43 16.80 6.20
CA GLU A 153 11.12 17.31 5.76
C GLU A 153 9.98 16.68 6.55
N ALA A 154 9.94 15.35 6.65
CA ALA A 154 8.91 14.64 7.39
C ALA A 154 8.87 15.03 8.88
N ILE A 155 10.03 15.21 9.51
CA ILE A 155 10.12 15.66 10.91
C ILE A 155 9.67 17.11 11.06
N ALA A 156 9.93 17.96 10.07
CA ALA A 156 9.46 19.34 10.07
C ALA A 156 7.93 19.44 10.02
N LEU A 157 7.26 18.57 9.24
CA LEU A 157 5.79 18.49 9.15
C LEU A 157 5.11 18.10 10.48
N LEU A 158 5.82 17.36 11.33
CA LEU A 158 5.28 16.82 12.59
C LEU A 158 5.45 17.78 13.79
N LYS A 159 6.01 18.97 13.57
CA LYS A 159 6.16 20.04 14.59
C LYS A 159 4.85 20.75 14.84
#